data_AF-A0A255XKI6-F1
#
_entry.id   AF-A0A255XKI6-F1
#
_cell.length_a   1.000
_cell.length_b   1.000
_cell.length_c   1.000
_cell.angle_alpha   90.00
_cell.angle_beta   90.00
_cell.angle_gamma   90.00
#
_symmetry.space_group_name_H-M   'P 1'
#
loop_
_entity.id
_entity.type
_entity.pdbx_description
1 polymer ?
#
loop_
_entity_poly.entity_id
_entity_poly.type
_entity_poly.pdbx_seq_one_letter_code
_entity_poly.pdbx_strand_id
1 'polypeptide(L)'
;MSVDVLPRPPASAAATPLASDATNLSALVAAVTADFLRQPETTRLWLDGSHCDRAAELIGLGLVHGLAPHPDSGELLPWIDRRGFHEWPGSALTQPRGPFPYLPTEAGHPLRPRQPVGDVYRRYDPAAEGLFSLRVIDKTADLDLFHFWMNQGRVAFFWELAKPKEELAEYLAKLEADPHAYGLIGCIDGEPSAYFEAYWGMEDRLGPHYDAHPYDHGWHALIGNTAHLGRVRTLAWFRTITHYLFLEDPRTERVVGEPRASHVKMLRYAADCAFDKVKEFDFPHKRAALMVCQRRRFFAEVAL
;
A
#
# COMPACT_ATOMS: atom_id res chain seq x y z
N MET A 1 -22.05 24.98 -29.02
CA MET A 1 -21.59 24.97 -27.62
C MET A 1 -22.61 24.18 -26.83
N SER A 2 -22.41 22.85 -26.75
CA SER A 2 -23.19 21.97 -25.89
C SER A 2 -22.50 21.92 -24.53
N VAL A 3 -23.25 22.23 -23.48
CA VAL A 3 -22.76 22.16 -22.10
C VAL A 3 -23.00 20.72 -21.65
N ASP A 4 -21.94 19.92 -21.57
CA ASP A 4 -22.00 18.60 -20.99
C ASP A 4 -22.33 18.73 -19.50
N VAL A 5 -23.55 18.30 -19.14
CA VAL A 5 -23.98 18.16 -17.76
C VAL A 5 -23.31 16.91 -17.22
N LEU A 6 -22.32 17.09 -16.35
CA LEU A 6 -21.69 16.00 -15.59
C LEU A 6 -22.77 15.20 -14.84
N PRO A 7 -22.67 13.86 -14.78
CA PRO A 7 -23.63 13.04 -14.07
C PRO A 7 -23.62 13.37 -12.56
N ARG A 8 -24.83 13.47 -11.97
CA ARG A 8 -25.01 13.60 -10.52
C ARG A 8 -24.31 12.45 -9.79
N PRO A 9 -23.67 12.69 -8.63
CA PRO A 9 -23.17 11.61 -7.80
C PRO A 9 -24.33 10.71 -7.35
N PRO A 10 -24.09 9.40 -7.16
CA PRO A 10 -25.12 8.48 -6.69
C PRO A 10 -25.66 8.91 -5.32
N ALA A 11 -26.93 8.61 -5.08
CA ALA A 11 -27.63 8.94 -3.83
C ALA A 11 -26.88 8.34 -2.63
N SER A 12 -26.68 9.17 -1.61
CA SER A 12 -26.12 8.79 -0.31
C SER A 12 -26.85 7.57 0.25
N ALA A 13 -26.15 6.45 0.41
CA ALA A 13 -26.62 5.37 1.27
C ALA A 13 -26.79 5.93 2.70
N ALA A 14 -27.82 5.45 3.40
CA ALA A 14 -28.17 5.93 4.74
C ALA A 14 -27.00 5.75 5.72
N ALA A 15 -26.73 6.80 6.50
CA ALA A 15 -25.64 6.84 7.46
C ALA A 15 -25.88 5.87 8.62
N THR A 16 -24.90 5.02 8.91
CA THR A 16 -24.90 4.23 10.15
C THR A 16 -24.17 5.01 11.23
N PRO A 17 -24.82 5.35 12.36
CA PRO A 17 -24.15 5.99 13.49
C PRO A 17 -23.18 5.00 14.15
N LEU A 18 -21.94 5.45 14.35
CA LEU A 18 -20.92 4.72 15.12
C LEU A 18 -21.27 4.79 16.62
N ALA A 19 -21.15 3.66 17.33
CA ALA A 19 -21.50 3.55 18.75
C ALA A 19 -20.56 4.38 19.66
N SER A 20 -21.13 4.91 20.75
CA SER A 20 -20.60 5.93 21.67
C SER A 20 -19.38 5.57 22.54
N ASP A 21 -18.70 4.45 22.29
CA ASP A 21 -17.56 3.97 23.13
C ASP A 21 -16.18 4.40 22.60
N ALA A 22 -16.13 5.25 21.57
CA ALA A 22 -14.92 5.66 20.86
C ALA A 22 -14.12 6.81 21.54
N THR A 23 -13.96 6.75 22.86
CA THR A 23 -13.07 7.69 23.59
C THR A 23 -11.59 7.47 23.29
N ASN A 24 -11.20 6.26 22.88
CA ASN A 24 -9.85 5.92 22.42
C ASN A 24 -9.74 6.00 20.89
N LEU A 25 -8.75 6.73 20.36
CA LEU A 25 -8.50 6.85 18.91
C LEU A 25 -8.41 5.49 18.22
N SER A 26 -7.74 4.50 18.83
CA SER A 26 -7.64 3.15 18.25
C SER A 26 -9.00 2.46 18.13
N ALA A 27 -9.89 2.65 19.10
CA ALA A 27 -11.25 2.10 19.06
C ALA A 27 -12.08 2.78 17.96
N LEU A 28 -11.96 4.11 17.84
CA LEU A 28 -12.62 4.86 16.77
C LEU A 28 -12.18 4.36 15.38
N VAL A 29 -10.88 4.20 15.16
CA VAL A 29 -10.33 3.70 13.89
C VAL A 29 -10.83 2.29 13.59
N ALA A 30 -10.85 1.40 14.59
CA ALA A 30 -11.39 0.05 14.42
C ALA A 30 -12.88 0.07 14.03
N ALA A 31 -13.67 0.95 14.66
CA ALA A 31 -15.10 1.07 14.38
C ALA A 31 -15.36 1.64 12.97
N VAL A 32 -14.65 2.70 12.58
CA VAL A 32 -14.69 3.27 11.21
C VAL A 32 -14.29 2.23 10.16
N THR A 33 -13.23 1.44 10.44
CA THR A 33 -12.79 0.35 9.57
C THR A 33 -13.89 -0.70 9.41
N ALA A 34 -14.49 -1.15 10.51
CA ALA A 34 -15.57 -2.13 10.49
C ALA A 34 -16.79 -1.61 9.71
N ASP A 35 -17.13 -0.33 9.82
CA ASP A 35 -18.26 0.26 9.11
C ASP A 35 -18.03 0.32 7.60
N PHE A 36 -16.84 0.77 7.17
CA PHE A 36 -16.49 0.75 5.74
C PHE A 36 -16.39 -0.67 5.16
N LEU A 37 -16.01 -1.67 5.96
CA LEU A 37 -16.03 -3.07 5.53
C LEU A 37 -17.45 -3.62 5.42
N ARG A 38 -18.34 -3.29 6.35
CA ARG A 38 -19.75 -3.72 6.34
C ARG A 38 -20.56 -3.05 5.22
N GLN A 39 -20.17 -1.84 4.82
CA GLN A 39 -20.90 -1.00 3.86
C GLN A 39 -19.94 -0.51 2.77
N PRO A 40 -19.59 -1.36 1.79
CA PRO A 40 -18.58 -1.02 0.78
C PRO A 40 -18.99 0.17 -0.11
N GLU A 41 -20.29 0.38 -0.32
CA GLU A 41 -20.83 1.49 -1.13
C GLU A 41 -20.83 2.85 -0.39
N THR A 42 -20.60 2.85 0.93
CA THR A 42 -20.62 4.06 1.74
C THR A 42 -19.35 4.87 1.51
N THR A 43 -19.50 6.06 0.94
CA THR A 43 -18.40 7.00 0.68
C THR A 43 -18.13 7.94 1.85
N ARG A 44 -19.07 8.07 2.79
CA ARG A 44 -18.96 8.98 3.94
C ARG A 44 -19.59 8.37 5.18
N LEU A 45 -18.88 8.44 6.30
CA LEU A 45 -19.40 8.14 7.63
C LEU A 45 -19.54 9.41 8.45
N TRP A 46 -20.44 9.37 9.43
CA TRP A 46 -20.71 10.47 10.35
C TRP A 46 -20.43 10.00 11.77
N LEU A 47 -19.70 10.80 12.54
CA LEU A 47 -19.55 10.58 13.97
C LEU A 47 -20.74 11.24 14.68
N ASP A 48 -21.23 10.60 15.74
CA ASP A 48 -22.32 11.18 16.53
C ASP A 48 -21.87 12.47 17.27
N GLY A 49 -22.84 13.15 17.88
CA GLY A 49 -22.59 14.41 18.60
C GLY A 49 -21.60 14.29 19.77
N SER A 50 -21.33 13.08 20.29
CA SER A 50 -20.36 12.89 21.37
C SER A 50 -18.91 13.15 20.92
N HIS A 51 -18.66 13.17 19.61
CA HIS A 51 -17.34 13.43 19.03
C HIS A 51 -17.12 14.90 18.66
N CYS A 52 -18.12 15.76 18.79
CA CYS A 52 -18.02 17.18 18.42
C CYS A 52 -16.93 17.93 19.20
N ASP A 53 -16.79 17.65 20.49
CA ASP A 53 -15.76 18.28 21.35
C ASP A 53 -14.33 17.92 20.92
N ARG A 54 -14.16 16.80 20.21
CA ARG A 54 -12.87 16.34 19.67
C ARG A 54 -12.71 16.60 18.18
N ALA A 55 -13.68 17.23 17.52
CA ALA A 55 -13.66 17.40 16.07
C ALA A 55 -12.38 18.11 15.59
N ALA A 56 -11.94 19.17 16.29
CA ALA A 56 -10.72 19.89 15.92
C ALA A 56 -9.45 19.03 16.03
N GLU A 57 -9.35 18.19 17.07
CA GLU A 57 -8.26 17.22 17.24
C GLU A 57 -8.27 16.18 16.10
N LEU A 58 -9.42 15.57 15.84
CA LEU A 58 -9.57 14.52 14.82
C LEU A 58 -9.35 15.06 13.40
N ILE A 59 -9.72 16.33 13.15
CA ILE A 59 -9.39 17.05 11.91
C ILE A 59 -7.89 17.29 11.83
N GLY A 60 -7.26 17.74 12.91
CA GLY A 60 -5.80 17.94 12.97
C GLY A 60 -4.99 16.66 12.73
N LEU A 61 -5.54 15.51 13.11
CA LEU A 61 -4.98 14.19 12.82
C LEU A 61 -5.21 13.73 11.37
N GLY A 62 -6.16 14.34 10.65
CA GLY A 62 -6.57 13.96 9.29
C GLY A 62 -7.57 12.80 9.21
N LEU A 63 -8.07 12.29 10.34
CA LEU A 63 -9.09 11.24 10.37
C LEU A 63 -10.47 11.80 9.98
N VAL A 64 -10.85 12.93 10.57
CA VAL A 64 -12.10 13.64 10.26
C VAL A 64 -11.83 14.71 9.20
N HIS A 65 -12.69 14.78 8.19
CA HIS A 65 -12.51 15.65 7.02
C HIS A 65 -13.22 17.00 7.18
N GLY A 66 -14.09 17.12 8.19
CA GLY A 66 -14.69 18.37 8.58
C GLY A 66 -15.96 18.17 9.38
N LEU A 67 -16.69 19.27 9.53
CA LEU A 67 -18.02 19.33 10.11
C LEU A 67 -19.01 19.71 9.00
N ALA A 68 -20.14 19.01 8.92
CA ALA A 68 -21.20 19.34 7.97
C ALA A 68 -22.59 19.00 8.56
N PRO A 69 -23.68 19.62 8.08
CA PRO A 69 -25.03 19.22 8.49
C PRO A 69 -25.28 17.75 8.11
N HIS A 70 -25.65 16.92 9.08
CA HIS A 70 -26.05 15.54 8.84
C HIS A 70 -27.32 15.50 7.96
N PRO A 71 -27.42 14.60 6.96
CA PRO A 71 -28.53 14.59 6.01
C PRO A 71 -29.91 14.45 6.68
N ASP A 72 -29.99 13.70 7.78
CA ASP A 72 -31.26 13.38 8.44
C ASP A 72 -31.61 14.34 9.59
N SER A 73 -30.63 14.75 10.41
CA SER A 73 -30.88 15.58 11.60
C SER A 73 -30.62 17.07 11.37
N GLY A 74 -29.87 17.42 10.32
CA GLY A 74 -29.39 18.79 10.09
C GLY A 74 -28.33 19.27 11.09
N GLU A 75 -27.98 18.44 12.09
CA GLU A 75 -26.97 18.76 13.09
C GLU A 75 -25.58 18.81 12.46
N LEU A 76 -24.76 19.77 12.90
CA LEU A 76 -23.40 19.90 12.43
C LEU A 76 -22.53 18.79 13.06
N LEU A 77 -22.28 17.72 12.31
CA LEU A 77 -21.57 16.53 12.79
C LEU A 77 -20.22 16.32 12.10
N PRO A 78 -19.23 15.71 12.78
CA PRO A 78 -17.97 15.32 12.16
C PRO A 78 -18.20 14.25 11.11
N TRP A 79 -17.52 14.34 9.97
CA TRP A 79 -17.63 13.33 8.92
C TRP A 79 -16.26 12.83 8.45
N ILE A 80 -16.26 11.58 7.99
CA ILE A 80 -15.07 10.88 7.50
C ILE A 80 -15.35 10.47 6.06
N ASP A 81 -14.49 10.91 5.14
CA ASP A 81 -14.48 10.44 3.76
C ASP A 81 -13.85 9.05 3.68
N ARG A 82 -14.45 8.12 2.94
CA ARG A 82 -13.90 6.76 2.77
C ARG A 82 -12.52 6.80 2.14
N ARG A 83 -12.38 7.55 1.04
CA ARG A 83 -11.11 7.64 0.32
C ARG A 83 -10.05 8.25 1.21
N GLY A 84 -10.37 9.37 1.85
CA GLY A 84 -9.46 10.04 2.76
C GLY A 84 -9.09 9.20 3.99
N PHE A 85 -10.01 8.38 4.51
CA PHE A 85 -9.69 7.40 5.57
C PHE A 85 -8.64 6.39 5.12
N HIS A 86 -8.77 5.83 3.90
CA HIS A 86 -7.76 4.91 3.39
C HIS A 86 -6.45 5.61 3.03
N GLU A 87 -6.47 6.89 2.64
CA GLU A 87 -5.23 7.67 2.43
C GLU A 87 -4.56 8.09 3.74
N TRP A 88 -5.25 8.02 4.88
CA TRP A 88 -4.73 8.39 6.18
C TRP A 88 -3.79 7.31 6.73
N PRO A 89 -2.52 7.62 7.07
CA PRO A 89 -1.55 6.62 7.54
C PRO A 89 -2.01 5.79 8.73
N GLY A 90 -2.78 6.38 9.65
CA GLY A 90 -3.31 5.69 10.83
C GLY A 90 -4.35 4.60 10.53
N SER A 91 -4.83 4.49 9.28
CA SER A 91 -5.77 3.43 8.87
C SER A 91 -5.12 2.06 8.75
N ALA A 92 -3.80 2.00 8.52
CA ALA A 92 -3.12 0.74 8.27
C ALA A 92 -1.63 0.69 8.65
N LEU A 93 -0.93 1.82 8.79
CA LEU A 93 0.45 1.81 9.28
C LEU A 93 0.48 1.54 10.78
N THR A 94 1.33 0.62 11.20
CA THR A 94 1.60 0.34 12.62
C THR A 94 2.57 1.35 13.24
N GLN A 95 3.37 2.02 12.39
CA GLN A 95 4.35 3.03 12.79
C GLN A 95 4.27 4.23 11.84
N PRO A 96 3.18 5.04 11.88
CA PRO A 96 3.07 6.21 11.02
C PRO A 96 4.19 7.20 11.32
N ARG A 97 4.85 7.70 10.28
CA ARG A 97 5.94 8.69 10.36
C ARG A 97 5.55 9.93 9.57
N GLY A 98 5.97 11.09 10.06
CA GLY A 98 5.86 12.33 9.28
C GLY A 98 6.80 12.32 8.07
N PRO A 99 6.55 13.16 7.06
CA PRO A 99 7.39 13.22 5.87
C PRO A 99 8.83 13.61 6.25
N PHE A 100 9.79 12.84 5.75
CA PHE A 100 11.20 13.18 5.92
C PHE A 100 11.55 14.47 5.14
N PRO A 101 12.38 15.38 5.68
CA PRO A 101 12.75 16.61 4.97
C PRO A 101 13.32 16.33 3.57
N TYR A 102 12.98 17.17 2.60
CA TYR A 102 13.62 17.12 1.29
C TYR A 102 15.06 17.64 1.42
N LEU A 103 16.04 16.74 1.28
CA LEU A 103 17.46 17.08 1.27
C LEU A 103 18.06 16.47 0.00
N PRO A 104 18.49 17.26 -1.00
CA PRO A 104 19.04 16.71 -2.23
C PRO A 104 20.41 16.04 -1.98
N THR A 105 20.65 14.91 -2.64
CA THR A 105 21.98 14.28 -2.74
C THR A 105 22.74 14.83 -3.95
N GLU A 106 24.04 14.56 -4.03
CA GLU A 106 24.85 14.89 -5.22
C GLU A 106 24.34 14.17 -6.49
N ALA A 107 23.70 13.01 -6.34
CA ALA A 107 23.10 12.25 -7.42
C ALA A 107 21.73 12.81 -7.86
N GLY A 108 21.23 13.88 -7.24
CA GLY A 108 20.03 14.61 -7.66
C GLY A 108 18.69 14.05 -7.15
N HIS A 109 18.70 12.97 -6.39
CA HIS A 109 17.53 12.44 -5.70
C HIS A 109 17.50 12.91 -4.22
N PRO A 110 16.35 12.84 -3.53
CA PRO A 110 16.28 13.11 -2.10
C PRO A 110 17.08 12.10 -1.26
N LEU A 111 17.64 12.55 -0.15
CA LEU A 111 18.12 11.70 0.93
C LEU A 111 16.95 10.91 1.50
N ARG A 112 17.13 9.59 1.61
CA ARG A 112 16.10 8.69 2.11
C ARG A 112 16.15 8.57 3.64
N PRO A 113 14.99 8.43 4.29
CA PRO A 113 14.97 8.11 5.71
C PRO A 113 15.65 6.76 5.96
N ARG A 114 16.02 6.49 7.22
CA ARG A 114 16.43 5.14 7.60
C ARG A 114 15.30 4.16 7.32
N GLN A 115 15.67 2.96 6.87
CA GLN A 115 14.74 1.85 6.68
C GLN A 115 13.87 1.65 7.94
N PRO A 116 12.58 1.31 7.79
CA PRO A 116 11.76 0.96 8.94
C PRO A 116 12.26 -0.31 9.61
N VAL A 117 11.72 -0.63 10.79
CA VAL A 117 12.04 -1.86 11.53
C VAL A 117 10.77 -2.47 12.10
N GLY A 118 10.71 -3.80 12.21
CA GLY A 118 9.55 -4.50 12.75
C GLY A 118 8.31 -4.42 11.85
N ASP A 119 7.13 -4.50 12.47
CA ASP A 119 5.85 -4.40 11.74
C ASP A 119 5.61 -2.97 11.25
N VAL A 120 5.24 -2.84 9.98
CA VAL A 120 5.02 -1.53 9.32
C VAL A 120 3.60 -1.33 8.82
N TYR A 121 2.84 -2.41 8.61
CA TYR A 121 1.52 -2.35 7.96
C TYR A 121 0.62 -3.49 8.42
N ARG A 122 -0.68 -3.23 8.61
CA ARG A 122 -1.74 -4.24 8.81
C ARG A 122 -3.07 -3.76 8.22
N ARG A 123 -3.76 -4.62 7.45
CA ARG A 123 -5.13 -4.40 6.98
C ARG A 123 -5.85 -5.73 6.76
N TYR A 124 -7.12 -5.80 7.16
CA TYR A 124 -7.96 -6.93 6.81
C TYR A 124 -8.38 -6.83 5.33
N ASP A 125 -8.25 -7.93 4.59
CA ASP A 125 -8.73 -8.01 3.21
C ASP A 125 -10.03 -8.81 3.15
N PRO A 126 -11.18 -8.20 2.87
CA PRO A 126 -12.47 -8.90 2.93
C PRO A 126 -12.63 -9.95 1.83
N ALA A 127 -11.95 -9.80 0.68
CA ALA A 127 -12.07 -10.77 -0.40
C ALA A 127 -11.21 -12.02 -0.14
N ALA A 128 -10.08 -11.86 0.56
CA ALA A 128 -9.20 -12.95 0.94
C ALA A 128 -9.48 -13.50 2.36
N GLU A 129 -10.40 -12.87 3.09
CA GLU A 129 -10.84 -13.22 4.44
C GLU A 129 -9.70 -13.40 5.44
N GLY A 130 -8.73 -12.47 5.44
CA GLY A 130 -7.57 -12.57 6.33
C GLY A 130 -6.92 -11.23 6.63
N LEU A 131 -6.15 -11.18 7.73
CA LEU A 131 -5.34 -10.03 8.10
C LEU A 131 -4.01 -10.07 7.36
N PHE A 132 -3.81 -9.14 6.44
CA PHE A 132 -2.56 -8.98 5.70
C PHE A 132 -1.67 -7.99 6.43
N SER A 133 -0.46 -8.41 6.77
CA SER A 133 0.55 -7.56 7.41
C SER A 133 1.87 -7.57 6.67
N LEU A 134 2.64 -6.50 6.84
CA LEU A 134 4.02 -6.39 6.38
C LEU A 134 4.92 -6.07 7.56
N ARG A 135 6.05 -6.75 7.63
CA ARG A 135 7.15 -6.46 8.53
C ARG A 135 8.46 -6.45 7.79
N VAL A 136 9.40 -5.65 8.25
CA VAL A 136 10.77 -5.67 7.71
C VAL A 136 11.39 -7.03 7.99
N ILE A 137 12.09 -7.57 6.98
CA ILE A 137 12.78 -8.85 7.09
C ILE A 137 13.90 -8.74 8.15
N ASP A 138 13.99 -9.72 9.04
CA ASP A 138 15.15 -9.89 9.91
C ASP A 138 16.15 -10.79 9.19
N LYS A 139 17.28 -10.21 8.77
CA LYS A 139 18.30 -10.93 7.98
C LYS A 139 18.88 -12.16 8.68
N THR A 140 18.72 -12.28 10.01
CA THR A 140 19.20 -13.42 10.80
C THR A 140 18.07 -14.41 11.04
N ALA A 141 16.94 -13.94 11.57
CA ALA A 141 15.83 -14.80 11.96
C ALA A 141 15.05 -15.36 10.76
N ASP A 142 14.96 -14.61 9.65
CA ASP A 142 14.23 -15.02 8.44
C ASP A 142 15.12 -15.68 7.39
N LEU A 143 16.43 -15.77 7.59
CA LEU A 143 17.37 -16.27 6.58
C LEU A 143 16.99 -17.67 6.07
N ASP A 144 16.58 -18.56 6.96
CA ASP A 144 16.17 -19.93 6.63
C ASP A 144 14.93 -19.94 5.74
N LEU A 145 13.94 -19.12 6.09
CA LEU A 145 12.71 -18.98 5.32
C LEU A 145 12.98 -18.35 3.95
N PHE A 146 13.76 -17.27 3.92
CA PHE A 146 14.16 -16.57 2.71
C PHE A 146 14.93 -17.50 1.77
N HIS A 147 15.93 -18.22 2.28
CA HIS A 147 16.69 -19.21 1.51
C HIS A 147 15.79 -20.32 0.98
N PHE A 148 14.88 -20.85 1.81
CA PHE A 148 13.93 -21.87 1.38
C PHE A 148 13.05 -21.36 0.22
N TRP A 149 12.49 -20.15 0.34
CA TRP A 149 11.65 -19.57 -0.71
C TRP A 149 12.41 -19.27 -2.00
N MET A 150 13.61 -18.67 -1.93
CA MET A 150 14.43 -18.34 -3.10
C MET A 150 14.84 -19.58 -3.90
N ASN A 151 15.03 -20.71 -3.22
CA ASN A 151 15.41 -21.98 -3.84
C ASN A 151 14.21 -22.82 -4.32
N GLN A 152 12.97 -22.37 -4.14
CA GLN A 152 11.83 -23.03 -4.79
C GLN A 152 11.90 -22.80 -6.29
N GLY A 153 11.84 -23.87 -7.12
CA GLY A 153 11.99 -23.76 -8.58
C GLY A 153 11.08 -22.72 -9.24
N ARG A 154 9.85 -22.54 -8.75
CA ARG A 154 8.90 -21.53 -9.24
C ARG A 154 9.31 -20.08 -8.94
N VAL A 155 10.04 -19.87 -7.85
CA VAL A 155 10.56 -18.56 -7.43
C VAL A 155 11.88 -18.30 -8.14
N ALA A 156 12.79 -19.27 -8.09
CA ALA A 156 14.10 -19.23 -8.74
C ALA A 156 14.03 -18.85 -10.22
N PHE A 157 13.00 -19.35 -10.93
CA PHE A 157 12.74 -19.03 -12.33
C PHE A 157 12.58 -17.52 -12.61
N PHE A 158 12.07 -16.74 -11.66
CA PHE A 158 11.84 -15.30 -11.82
C PHE A 158 12.85 -14.43 -11.09
N TRP A 159 13.33 -14.88 -9.92
CA TRP A 159 14.17 -14.08 -9.03
C TRP A 159 15.67 -14.30 -9.24
N GLU A 160 16.09 -15.43 -9.84
CA GLU A 160 17.51 -15.73 -10.13
C GLU A 160 18.43 -15.67 -8.87
N LEU A 161 17.85 -15.83 -7.67
CA LEU A 161 18.53 -15.85 -6.36
C LEU A 161 18.54 -17.23 -5.71
N ALA A 162 18.42 -18.32 -6.47
CA ALA A 162 18.64 -19.67 -5.96
C ALA A 162 20.13 -19.90 -5.68
N LYS A 163 20.58 -19.45 -4.52
CA LYS A 163 21.98 -19.38 -4.09
C LYS A 163 22.17 -20.05 -2.72
N PRO A 164 23.42 -20.41 -2.37
CA PRO A 164 23.78 -20.83 -1.03
C PRO A 164 23.37 -19.81 0.03
N LYS A 165 23.14 -20.30 1.24
CA LYS A 165 22.62 -19.50 2.36
C LYS A 165 23.55 -18.35 2.74
N GLU A 166 24.86 -18.56 2.64
CA GLU A 166 25.90 -17.58 2.93
C GLU A 166 25.81 -16.39 1.96
N GLU A 167 25.64 -16.65 0.65
CA GLU A 167 25.46 -15.60 -0.35
C GLU A 167 24.14 -14.83 -0.15
N LEU A 168 23.08 -15.51 0.30
CA LEU A 168 21.81 -14.85 0.60
C LEU A 168 21.89 -14.02 1.89
N ALA A 169 22.70 -14.42 2.87
CA ALA A 169 22.97 -13.59 4.04
C ALA A 169 23.71 -12.30 3.66
N GLU A 170 24.71 -12.40 2.78
CA GLU A 170 25.40 -11.23 2.22
C GLU A 170 24.46 -10.34 1.40
N TYR A 171 23.54 -10.94 0.64
CA TYR A 171 22.52 -10.22 -0.11
C TYR A 171 21.64 -9.37 0.82
N LEU A 172 21.09 -9.99 1.87
CA LEU A 172 20.25 -9.27 2.85
C LEU A 172 21.04 -8.21 3.63
N ALA A 173 22.32 -8.45 3.93
CA ALA A 173 23.18 -7.45 4.56
C ALA A 173 23.45 -6.23 3.66
N LYS A 174 23.60 -6.44 2.35
CA LYS A 174 23.72 -5.34 1.38
C LYS A 174 22.40 -4.57 1.28
N LEU A 175 21.27 -5.27 1.22
CA LEU A 175 19.95 -4.66 1.18
C LEU A 175 19.68 -3.79 2.43
N GLU A 176 20.04 -4.27 3.63
CA GLU A 176 19.90 -3.50 4.88
C GLU A 176 20.80 -2.23 4.91
N ALA A 177 21.95 -2.27 4.24
CA ALA A 177 22.87 -1.14 4.17
C ALA A 177 22.50 -0.09 3.11
N ASP A 178 21.56 -0.42 2.22
CA ASP A 178 21.21 0.39 1.06
C ASP A 178 19.95 1.25 1.32
N PRO A 179 20.04 2.58 1.36
CA PRO A 179 18.88 3.43 1.61
C PRO A 179 17.81 3.39 0.50
N HIS A 180 18.14 2.89 -0.71
CA HIS A 180 17.21 2.92 -1.83
C HIS A 180 16.10 1.86 -1.73
N ALA A 181 16.32 0.77 -0.98
CA ALA A 181 15.38 -0.35 -0.90
C ALA A 181 15.46 -1.11 0.42
N TYR A 182 14.40 -1.85 0.75
CA TYR A 182 14.35 -2.73 1.91
C TYR A 182 13.43 -3.93 1.69
N GLY A 183 13.74 -5.03 2.38
CA GLY A 183 12.99 -6.28 2.30
C GLY A 183 11.83 -6.34 3.31
N LEU A 184 10.71 -6.92 2.89
CA LEU A 184 9.53 -7.13 3.72
C LEU A 184 9.08 -8.59 3.67
N ILE A 185 8.71 -9.13 4.83
CA ILE A 185 7.93 -10.36 4.94
C ILE A 185 6.45 -9.97 5.04
N GLY A 186 5.66 -10.49 4.10
CA GLY A 186 4.20 -10.42 4.14
C GLY A 186 3.63 -11.63 4.87
N CYS A 187 2.77 -11.39 5.86
CA CYS A 187 2.07 -12.43 6.59
C CYS A 187 0.54 -12.38 6.36
N ILE A 188 -0.11 -13.55 6.38
CA ILE A 188 -1.57 -13.68 6.47
C ILE A 188 -1.87 -14.26 7.84
N ASP A 189 -2.64 -13.55 8.66
CA ASP A 189 -2.99 -13.97 10.03
C ASP A 189 -1.76 -14.34 10.89
N GLY A 190 -0.65 -13.63 10.64
CA GLY A 190 0.63 -13.85 11.33
C GLY A 190 1.55 -14.89 10.69
N GLU A 191 1.07 -15.71 9.74
CA GLU A 191 1.88 -16.71 9.05
C GLU A 191 2.65 -16.10 7.87
N PRO A 192 4.01 -16.21 7.82
CA PRO A 192 4.80 -15.75 6.68
C PRO A 192 4.36 -16.40 5.36
N SER A 193 4.11 -15.56 4.37
CA SER A 193 3.50 -15.97 3.11
C SER A 193 4.22 -15.47 1.87
N ALA A 194 4.75 -14.26 1.92
CA ALA A 194 5.31 -13.56 0.77
C ALA A 194 6.55 -12.77 1.18
N TYR A 195 7.42 -12.49 0.21
CA TYR A 195 8.55 -11.58 0.35
C TYR A 195 8.43 -10.47 -0.68
N PHE A 196 8.73 -9.25 -0.26
CA PHE A 196 8.74 -8.06 -1.11
C PHE A 196 10.06 -7.30 -0.97
N GLU A 197 10.47 -6.62 -2.02
CA GLU A 197 11.48 -5.57 -1.96
C GLU A 197 10.80 -4.27 -2.35
N ALA A 198 10.67 -3.34 -1.42
CA ALA A 198 10.19 -1.99 -1.65
C ALA A 198 11.39 -1.09 -1.99
N TYR A 199 11.28 -0.25 -3.02
CA TYR A 199 12.39 0.60 -3.47
C TYR A 199 11.92 2.00 -3.89
N TRP A 200 12.86 2.95 -3.91
CA TRP A 200 12.69 4.29 -4.48
C TRP A 200 12.98 4.27 -5.98
N GLY A 201 11.96 4.54 -6.79
CA GLY A 201 11.98 4.37 -8.24
C GLY A 201 12.93 5.29 -9.00
N MET A 202 13.32 6.42 -8.41
CA MET A 202 14.30 7.34 -9.01
C MET A 202 15.75 6.81 -8.92
N GLU A 203 16.06 6.07 -7.85
CA GLU A 203 17.39 5.48 -7.60
C GLU A 203 17.51 4.06 -8.15
N ASP A 204 16.38 3.38 -8.36
CA ASP A 204 16.36 2.03 -8.93
C ASP A 204 16.82 2.01 -10.39
N ARG A 205 17.27 0.84 -10.85
CA ARG A 205 17.61 0.59 -12.26
C ARG A 205 16.48 0.92 -13.23
N LEU A 206 15.22 0.98 -12.78
CA LEU A 206 14.06 1.40 -13.55
C LEU A 206 14.05 2.91 -13.83
N GLY A 207 14.60 3.74 -12.93
CA GLY A 207 14.59 5.20 -12.98
C GLY A 207 14.96 5.78 -14.35
N PRO A 208 16.08 5.36 -14.98
CA PRO A 208 16.49 5.85 -16.29
C PRO A 208 15.53 5.54 -17.45
N HIS A 209 14.55 4.66 -17.26
CA HIS A 209 13.65 4.22 -18.33
C HIS A 209 12.32 5.01 -18.38
N TYR A 210 12.11 5.99 -17.50
CA TYR A 210 10.94 6.87 -17.51
C TYR A 210 11.25 8.22 -16.86
N ASP A 211 10.27 9.14 -16.84
CA ASP A 211 10.40 10.41 -16.14
C ASP A 211 10.15 10.19 -14.64
N ALA A 212 11.18 9.67 -13.95
CA ALA A 212 11.11 9.30 -12.55
C ALA A 212 10.94 10.53 -11.65
N HIS A 213 9.96 10.48 -10.74
CA HIS A 213 9.75 11.53 -9.75
C HIS A 213 10.52 11.20 -8.46
N PRO A 214 10.87 12.22 -7.66
CA PRO A 214 11.65 12.04 -6.44
C PRO A 214 11.04 11.09 -5.40
N TYR A 215 9.73 10.83 -5.45
CA TYR A 215 9.01 9.99 -4.49
C TYR A 215 8.26 8.84 -5.15
N ASP A 216 8.61 8.46 -6.38
CA ASP A 216 8.08 7.22 -6.91
C ASP A 216 8.61 6.05 -6.08
N HIS A 217 7.73 5.13 -5.74
CA HIS A 217 8.11 3.84 -5.19
C HIS A 217 7.92 2.74 -6.23
N GLY A 218 8.61 1.64 -6.06
CA GLY A 218 8.26 0.40 -6.73
C GLY A 218 8.45 -0.79 -5.82
N TRP A 219 8.06 -1.96 -6.33
CA TRP A 219 8.23 -3.19 -5.59
C TRP A 219 8.47 -4.41 -6.46
N HIS A 220 9.23 -5.36 -5.94
CA HIS A 220 9.29 -6.74 -6.42
C HIS A 220 8.67 -7.67 -5.38
N ALA A 221 8.15 -8.82 -5.82
CA ALA A 221 7.53 -9.76 -4.91
C ALA A 221 7.68 -11.23 -5.34
N LEU A 222 7.58 -12.11 -4.34
CA LEU A 222 7.27 -13.52 -4.48
C LEU A 222 6.25 -13.91 -3.40
N ILE A 223 5.36 -14.84 -3.72
CA ILE A 223 4.60 -15.57 -2.70
C ILE A 223 5.39 -16.84 -2.44
N GLY A 224 5.92 -17.06 -1.24
CA GLY A 224 6.79 -18.20 -0.93
C GLY A 224 6.05 -19.39 -0.33
N ASN A 225 4.97 -19.13 0.41
CA ASN A 225 4.09 -20.15 0.95
C ASN A 225 3.10 -20.62 -0.10
N THR A 226 3.16 -21.91 -0.47
CA THR A 226 2.33 -22.49 -1.54
C THR A 226 0.86 -22.60 -1.14
N ALA A 227 0.55 -22.71 0.16
CA ALA A 227 -0.83 -22.72 0.66
C ALA A 227 -1.54 -21.38 0.38
N HIS A 228 -0.78 -20.29 0.20
CA HIS A 228 -1.29 -18.94 -0.02
C HIS A 228 -1.23 -18.48 -1.48
N LEU A 229 -0.97 -19.39 -2.42
CA LEU A 229 -1.11 -19.12 -3.84
C LEU A 229 -2.59 -18.97 -4.24
N GLY A 230 -2.82 -18.34 -5.39
CA GLY A 230 -4.15 -18.16 -5.96
C GLY A 230 -4.48 -16.70 -6.26
N ARG A 231 -5.41 -16.47 -7.19
CA ARG A 231 -5.72 -15.11 -7.68
C ARG A 231 -6.16 -14.17 -6.56
N VAL A 232 -7.06 -14.62 -5.69
CA VAL A 232 -7.64 -13.79 -4.61
C VAL A 232 -6.54 -13.23 -3.70
N ARG A 233 -5.68 -14.11 -3.15
CA ARG A 233 -4.55 -13.71 -2.30
C ARG A 233 -3.48 -12.93 -3.06
N THR A 234 -3.27 -13.23 -4.34
CA THR A 234 -2.34 -12.44 -5.18
C THR A 234 -2.82 -11.00 -5.30
N LEU A 235 -4.10 -10.77 -5.62
CA LEU A 235 -4.66 -9.41 -5.70
C LEU A 235 -4.68 -8.72 -4.33
N ALA A 236 -4.95 -9.45 -3.24
CA ALA A 236 -4.80 -8.91 -1.89
C ALA A 236 -3.36 -8.41 -1.63
N TRP A 237 -2.34 -9.18 -2.04
CA TRP A 237 -0.95 -8.73 -1.94
C TRP A 237 -0.64 -7.48 -2.76
N PHE A 238 -1.10 -7.41 -4.02
CA PHE A 238 -0.97 -6.20 -4.85
C PHE A 238 -1.55 -4.96 -4.14
N ARG A 239 -2.78 -5.09 -3.61
CA ARG A 239 -3.45 -4.01 -2.88
C ARG A 239 -2.71 -3.67 -1.58
N THR A 240 -2.20 -4.66 -0.86
CA THR A 240 -1.47 -4.46 0.39
C THR A 240 -0.15 -3.72 0.20
N ILE A 241 0.72 -4.18 -0.69
CA ILE A 241 2.02 -3.53 -0.92
C ILE A 241 1.85 -2.14 -1.55
N THR A 242 0.94 -1.99 -2.52
CA THR A 242 0.71 -0.69 -3.19
C THR A 242 0.14 0.33 -2.22
N HIS A 243 -0.83 -0.09 -1.38
CA HIS A 243 -1.39 0.78 -0.34
C HIS A 243 -0.32 1.19 0.69
N TYR A 244 0.48 0.24 1.16
CA TYR A 244 1.59 0.53 2.08
C TYR A 244 2.55 1.59 1.52
N LEU A 245 2.98 1.45 0.26
CA LEU A 245 3.90 2.39 -0.38
C LEU A 245 3.30 3.80 -0.54
N PHE A 246 2.00 3.91 -0.81
CA PHE A 246 1.32 5.20 -0.82
C PHE A 246 1.21 5.82 0.58
N LEU A 247 1.13 5.01 1.64
CA LEU A 247 1.07 5.52 3.01
C LEU A 247 2.46 5.83 3.60
N GLU A 248 3.52 5.19 3.10
CA GLU A 248 4.88 5.37 3.61
C GLU A 248 5.34 6.83 3.53
N ASP A 249 5.10 7.47 2.37
CA ASP A 249 5.35 8.89 2.18
C ASP A 249 4.16 9.55 1.47
N PRO A 250 3.56 10.61 2.04
CA PRO A 250 2.39 11.27 1.45
C PRO A 250 2.70 11.95 0.10
N ARG A 251 3.99 12.14 -0.26
CA ARG A 251 4.41 12.69 -1.55
C ARG A 251 4.51 11.64 -2.66
N THR A 252 4.34 10.37 -2.33
CA THR A 252 4.31 9.27 -3.30
C THR A 252 3.03 9.35 -4.13
N GLU A 253 3.17 9.85 -5.35
CA GLU A 253 2.08 9.95 -6.32
C GLU A 253 1.99 8.72 -7.24
N ARG A 254 3.06 7.94 -7.36
CA ARG A 254 3.12 6.79 -8.27
C ARG A 254 3.84 5.61 -7.63
N VAL A 255 3.26 4.43 -7.86
CA VAL A 255 3.94 3.15 -7.64
C VAL A 255 4.24 2.52 -8.99
N VAL A 256 5.50 2.17 -9.24
CA VAL A 256 5.99 1.67 -10.52
C VAL A 256 6.43 0.22 -10.44
N GLY A 257 6.50 -0.45 -11.59
CA GLY A 257 7.05 -1.79 -11.68
C GLY A 257 7.37 -2.20 -13.11
N GLU A 258 8.20 -3.22 -13.24
CA GLU A 258 8.77 -3.65 -14.52
C GLU A 258 8.71 -5.17 -14.77
N PRO A 259 7.52 -5.80 -14.68
CA PRO A 259 7.36 -7.22 -14.99
C PRO A 259 7.79 -7.54 -16.44
N ARG A 260 8.11 -8.81 -16.71
CA ARG A 260 8.34 -9.29 -18.09
C ARG A 260 7.10 -9.00 -18.94
N ALA A 261 7.28 -8.41 -20.11
CA ALA A 261 6.18 -8.03 -21.00
C ALA A 261 5.35 -9.24 -21.48
N SER A 262 5.96 -10.43 -21.53
CA SER A 262 5.29 -11.69 -21.87
C SER A 262 4.48 -12.29 -20.71
N HIS A 263 4.59 -11.77 -19.49
CA HIS A 263 3.90 -12.32 -18.32
C HIS A 263 2.45 -11.82 -18.22
N VAL A 264 1.62 -12.16 -19.22
CA VAL A 264 0.24 -11.66 -19.39
C VAL A 264 -0.62 -11.78 -18.14
N LYS A 265 -0.48 -12.88 -17.38
CA LYS A 265 -1.24 -13.10 -16.13
C LYS A 265 -0.91 -12.06 -15.05
N MET A 266 0.37 -11.72 -14.88
CA MET A 266 0.82 -10.70 -13.94
C MET A 266 0.35 -9.31 -14.37
N LEU A 267 0.43 -9.00 -15.67
CA LEU A 267 -0.04 -7.71 -16.21
C LEU A 267 -1.54 -7.50 -15.99
N ARG A 268 -2.35 -8.57 -16.14
CA ARG A 268 -3.78 -8.51 -15.84
C ARG A 268 -4.05 -8.27 -14.36
N TYR A 269 -3.31 -8.92 -13.46
CA TYR A 269 -3.48 -8.70 -12.02
C TYR A 269 -3.07 -7.27 -11.62
N ALA A 270 -2.01 -6.73 -12.23
CA ALA A 270 -1.63 -5.35 -12.03
C ALA A 270 -2.74 -4.39 -12.51
N ALA A 271 -3.34 -4.64 -13.67
CA ALA A 271 -4.46 -3.85 -14.18
C ALA A 271 -5.69 -3.89 -13.26
N ASP A 272 -6.02 -5.06 -12.69
CA ASP A 272 -7.08 -5.22 -11.67
C ASP A 272 -6.80 -4.42 -10.38
N CYS A 273 -5.57 -3.92 -10.19
CA CYS A 273 -5.14 -3.08 -9.06
C CYS A 273 -4.68 -1.69 -9.51
N ALA A 274 -5.30 -1.15 -10.57
CA ALA A 274 -5.11 0.20 -11.09
C ALA A 274 -3.68 0.53 -11.59
N PHE A 275 -2.91 -0.47 -12.02
CA PHE A 275 -1.68 -0.24 -12.78
C PHE A 275 -1.96 -0.14 -14.27
N ASP A 276 -1.43 0.91 -14.90
CA ASP A 276 -1.44 1.09 -16.35
C ASP A 276 -0.12 0.64 -16.95
N LYS A 277 -0.19 -0.10 -18.06
CA LYS A 277 0.97 -0.38 -18.90
C LYS A 277 1.28 0.86 -19.74
N VAL A 278 2.34 1.57 -19.40
CA VAL A 278 2.74 2.81 -20.08
C VAL A 278 3.49 2.52 -21.38
N LYS A 279 4.49 1.64 -21.33
CA LYS A 279 5.30 1.25 -22.48
C LYS A 279 6.04 -0.06 -22.22
N GLU A 280 6.74 -0.55 -23.23
CA GLU A 280 7.71 -1.64 -23.09
C GLU A 280 9.11 -1.17 -23.48
N PHE A 281 10.12 -1.78 -22.87
CA PHE A 281 11.53 -1.49 -23.12
C PHE A 281 12.39 -2.71 -22.78
N ASP A 282 13.68 -2.69 -23.13
CA ASP A 282 14.59 -3.81 -22.92
C ASP A 282 15.55 -3.54 -21.77
N PHE A 283 15.60 -4.47 -20.82
CA PHE A 283 16.76 -4.71 -19.97
C PHE A 283 17.64 -5.79 -20.60
N PRO A 284 18.93 -5.89 -20.21
CA PRO A 284 19.83 -6.92 -20.73
C PRO A 284 19.28 -8.36 -20.62
N HIS A 285 18.47 -8.64 -19.60
CA HIS A 285 17.95 -9.98 -19.27
C HIS A 285 16.44 -10.17 -19.58
N LYS A 286 15.71 -9.11 -19.98
CA LYS A 286 14.27 -9.20 -20.30
C LYS A 286 13.73 -8.03 -21.12
N ARG A 287 12.70 -8.30 -21.93
CA ARG A 287 11.71 -7.29 -22.37
C ARG A 287 10.78 -6.97 -21.19
N ALA A 288 10.85 -5.76 -20.67
CA ALA A 288 10.04 -5.26 -19.56
C ALA A 288 8.82 -4.47 -20.05
N ALA A 289 7.73 -4.52 -19.28
CA ALA A 289 6.60 -3.61 -19.39
C ALA A 289 6.62 -2.64 -18.22
N LEU A 290 6.73 -1.33 -18.49
CA LEU A 290 6.61 -0.30 -17.48
C LEU A 290 5.15 -0.20 -17.05
N MET A 291 4.89 -0.53 -15.79
CA MET A 291 3.59 -0.44 -15.14
C MET A 291 3.62 0.73 -14.16
N VAL A 292 2.56 1.55 -14.15
CA VAL A 292 2.44 2.70 -13.24
C VAL A 292 1.06 2.69 -12.61
N CYS A 293 1.00 2.68 -11.28
CA CYS A 293 -0.20 2.90 -10.50
C CYS A 293 -0.19 4.33 -9.98
N GLN A 294 -1.19 5.11 -10.36
CA GLN A 294 -1.36 6.49 -9.91
C GLN A 294 -2.12 6.50 -8.58
N ARG A 295 -1.62 7.25 -7.59
CA ARG A 295 -2.23 7.38 -6.25
C ARG A 295 -3.73 7.68 -6.35
N ARG A 296 -4.08 8.74 -7.08
CA ARG A 296 -5.47 9.18 -7.26
C ARG A 296 -6.37 8.07 -7.80
N ARG A 297 -5.86 7.26 -8.73
CA ARG A 297 -6.62 6.19 -9.37
C ARG A 297 -6.76 4.99 -8.45
N PHE A 298 -5.67 4.60 -7.78
CA PHE A 298 -5.68 3.52 -6.79
C PHE A 298 -6.77 3.73 -5.74
N PHE A 299 -6.76 4.88 -5.06
CA PHE A 299 -7.72 5.19 -4.01
C PHE A 299 -9.16 5.47 -4.53
N ALA A 300 -9.34 5.62 -5.84
CA ALA A 300 -10.67 5.79 -6.44
C ALA A 300 -11.28 4.47 -6.94
N GLU A 301 -10.47 3.54 -7.44
CA GLU A 301 -10.94 2.33 -8.14
C GLU A 301 -10.69 1.03 -7.36
N VAL A 302 -9.71 1.00 -6.46
CA VAL A 302 -9.31 -0.22 -5.75
C VAL A 302 -10.08 -0.34 -4.44
N ALA A 303 -10.84 -1.42 -4.30
CA ALA A 303 -11.52 -1.77 -3.06
C ALA A 303 -10.50 -2.21 -1.99
N LEU A 304 -10.42 -1.43 -0.91
CA LEU A 304 -9.59 -1.64 0.28
C LEU A 304 -10.42 -2.04 1.50
#